data_AF-A0A392S0V5-F1
#
_entry.id   AF-A0A392S0V5-F1
#
_cell.length_a   1.000
_cell.length_b   1.000
_cell.length_c   1.000
_cell.angle_alpha   90.00
_cell.angle_beta   90.00
_cell.angle_gamma   90.00
#
_symmetry.space_group_name_H-M   'P 1'
#
loop_
_entity.id
_entity.type
_entity.pdbx_description
1 polymer ?
#
loop_
_entity_poly.entity_id
_entity_poly.type
_entity_poly.pdbx_seq_one_letter_code
_entity_poly.pdbx_strand_id
1 'polypeptide(L)'
;GDQLLARRCYESSLKIVHKALNSSPKSQQQQAIKQGGVNVIDTEDMDPREEFQDRRVSPIKVLEQVQIGEEPHQTTNLGKTLLPAEKARIMKILK
;
A
#
# COMPACT_ATOMS: atom_id res chain seq x y z
N GLY A 1 -0.28 -27.18 -11.12
CA GLY A 1 0.02 -26.63 -12.44
C GLY A 1 1.00 -25.48 -12.29
N ASP A 2 1.90 -25.30 -13.26
CA ASP A 2 2.91 -24.24 -13.21
C ASP A 2 2.30 -22.87 -13.58
N GLN A 3 2.12 -22.02 -12.58
CA GLN A 3 1.55 -20.68 -12.75
C GLN A 3 2.46 -19.75 -13.57
N LEU A 4 3.79 -19.90 -13.47
CA LEU A 4 4.74 -19.08 -14.24
C LEU A 4 4.63 -19.38 -15.73
N LEU A 5 4.54 -20.66 -16.07
CA LEU A 5 4.35 -21.08 -17.46
C LEU A 5 2.99 -20.62 -18.00
N ALA A 6 1.91 -20.78 -17.23
CA ALA A 6 0.58 -20.33 -17.62
C ALA A 6 0.53 -18.82 -17.87
N ARG A 7 1.18 -18.03 -17.00
CA ARG A 7 1.29 -16.57 -17.15
C ARG A 7 2.03 -16.18 -18.43
N ARG A 8 3.18 -16.80 -18.71
CA ARG A 8 3.97 -16.54 -19.92
C ARG A 8 3.19 -16.87 -21.19
N CYS A 9 2.49 -18.00 -21.21
CA CYS A 9 1.65 -18.39 -22.34
C CYS A 9 0.52 -17.37 -22.57
N TYR A 10 -0.16 -16.94 -21.50
CA TYR A 10 -1.20 -15.93 -21.57
C TYR A 10 -0.67 -14.60 -22.11
N GLU A 11 0.41 -14.07 -21.52
CA GLU A 11 1.05 -12.82 -21.97
C GLU A 11 1.46 -12.90 -23.46
N SER A 12 2.05 -14.02 -23.90
CA SER A 12 2.44 -14.20 -25.31
C SER A 12 1.26 -14.30 -26.29
N SER A 13 0.09 -14.76 -25.82
CA SER A 13 -1.10 -14.96 -26.66
C SER A 13 -1.83 -13.66 -27.00
N LEU A 14 -1.63 -12.61 -26.21
CA LEU A 14 -2.46 -11.40 -26.27
C LEU A 14 -2.10 -10.42 -27.40
N LYS A 15 -1.05 -10.66 -28.21
CA LYS A 15 -0.58 -9.74 -29.28
C LYS A 15 -0.43 -8.28 -28.79
N ILE A 16 0.05 -8.10 -27.56
CA ILE A 16 0.21 -6.78 -26.91
C ILE A 16 1.61 -6.25 -27.20
N VAL A 17 1.72 -4.95 -27.48
CA VAL A 17 2.99 -4.24 -27.60
C VAL A 17 3.16 -3.34 -26.38
N HIS A 18 4.18 -3.60 -25.57
CA HIS A 18 4.52 -2.75 -24.41
C HIS A 18 5.22 -1.48 -24.90
N LYS A 19 4.64 -0.32 -24.60
CA LYS A 19 5.26 0.97 -24.91
C LYS A 19 6.32 1.26 -23.86
N ALA A 20 7.59 1.34 -24.28
CA ALA A 20 8.67 1.73 -23.39
C ALA A 20 8.47 3.19 -22.95
N LEU A 21 8.53 3.42 -21.63
CA LEU A 21 8.49 4.72 -20.95
C LEU A 21 9.77 5.56 -21.21
N ASN A 22 10.13 5.77 -22.47
CA ASN A 22 11.14 6.76 -22.85
C ASN A 22 10.46 7.78 -23.76
N SER A 23 9.76 8.72 -23.13
CA SER A 23 9.10 9.82 -23.81
C SER A 23 10.11 10.81 -24.37
N SER A 24 9.91 11.22 -25.63
CA SER A 24 10.09 12.62 -26.00
C SER A 24 8.82 13.07 -26.73
N PRO A 25 8.34 14.31 -26.51
CA PRO A 25 6.98 14.67 -26.86
C PRO A 25 6.96 15.36 -28.23
N LYS A 26 6.54 14.67 -29.29
CA LYS A 26 6.09 15.36 -30.51
C LYS A 26 4.90 14.70 -31.18
N SER A 27 3.93 15.57 -31.45
CA SER A 27 2.85 15.50 -32.43
C SER A 27 1.79 14.42 -32.23
N GLN A 28 0.64 14.87 -31.73
CA GLN A 28 -0.67 14.47 -32.23
C GLN A 28 -0.63 14.34 -33.75
N GLN A 29 -0.78 13.15 -34.30
CA GLN A 29 -1.39 12.96 -35.61
C GLN A 29 -2.31 11.74 -35.56
N GLN A 30 -3.56 12.03 -35.84
CA GLN A 30 -4.61 11.09 -36.22
C GLN A 30 -4.03 10.00 -37.13
N GLN A 31 -4.33 8.73 -36.85
CA GLN A 31 -4.54 7.75 -37.91
C GLN A 31 -5.18 6.46 -37.39
N ALA A 32 -6.46 6.36 -37.76
CA ALA A 32 -7.07 5.19 -38.35
C ALA A 32 -7.01 3.87 -37.56
N ILE A 33 -8.19 3.52 -37.04
CA ILE A 33 -8.72 2.16 -36.99
C ILE A 33 -8.31 1.41 -38.27
N LYS A 34 -7.30 0.55 -38.20
CA LYS A 34 -6.99 -0.46 -39.21
C LYS A 34 -6.64 -1.78 -38.51
N GLN A 35 -7.64 -2.67 -38.55
CA GLN A 35 -7.60 -4.13 -38.54
C GLN A 35 -6.37 -4.81 -37.91
N GLY A 36 -6.59 -5.47 -36.78
CA GLY A 36 -5.60 -6.26 -36.04
C GLY A 36 -5.23 -5.60 -34.72
N GLY A 37 -6.24 -5.32 -33.88
CA GLY A 37 -6.13 -4.49 -32.68
C GLY A 37 -5.05 -4.94 -31.72
N VAL A 38 -3.90 -4.25 -31.78
CA VAL A 38 -2.88 -4.31 -30.74
C VAL A 38 -3.36 -3.40 -29.62
N ASN A 39 -3.81 -3.99 -28.51
CA ASN A 39 -4.09 -3.24 -27.29
C ASN A 39 -2.75 -2.88 -26.66
N VAL A 40 -2.40 -1.59 -26.66
CA VAL A 40 -1.28 -1.07 -25.88
C VAL A 40 -1.78 -0.93 -24.45
N ILE A 41 -1.18 -1.67 -23.51
CA ILE A 41 -1.49 -1.55 -22.08
C ILE A 41 -0.48 -0.56 -21.49
N ASP A 42 -0.97 0.58 -20.99
CA ASP A 42 -0.22 1.36 -20.01
C ASP A 42 -0.13 0.51 -18.73
N THR A 43 1.09 0.25 -18.25
CA THR A 43 1.31 -0.42 -16.96
C THR A 43 1.00 0.56 -15.85
N GLU A 44 -0.27 0.81 -15.62
CA GLU A 44 -0.74 1.44 -14.39
C GLU A 44 -0.72 0.40 -13.26
N ASP A 45 -0.29 0.82 -12.07
CA ASP A 45 -0.31 -0.02 -10.88
C ASP A 45 -1.76 -0.25 -10.46
N MET A 46 -2.36 -1.33 -10.95
CA MET A 46 -3.75 -1.72 -10.63
C MET A 46 -3.85 -2.33 -9.23
N ASP A 47 -2.91 -2.04 -8.32
CA ASP A 47 -3.05 -2.39 -6.93
C ASP A 47 -4.07 -1.44 -6.28
N PRO A 48 -5.30 -1.91 -5.98
CA PRO A 48 -6.32 -1.05 -5.39
C PRO A 48 -5.87 -0.51 -4.02
N ARG A 49 -4.86 -1.12 -3.38
CA ARG A 49 -4.29 -0.64 -2.12
C ARG A 49 -3.56 0.70 -2.28
N GLU A 50 -3.19 1.10 -3.49
CA GLU A 50 -2.60 2.42 -3.73
C GLU A 50 -3.65 3.54 -3.59
N GLU A 51 -4.90 3.29 -4.01
CA GLU A 51 -6.04 4.20 -3.81
C GLU A 51 -6.40 4.35 -2.32
N PHE A 52 -6.18 3.29 -1.55
CA PHE A 52 -6.30 3.28 -0.10
C PHE A 52 -4.94 3.54 0.54
N GLN A 53 -4.35 4.71 0.29
CA GLN A 53 -3.45 5.32 1.27
C GLN A 53 -4.27 5.66 2.52
N ASP A 54 -4.65 4.63 3.27
CA ASP A 54 -5.34 4.76 4.55
C ASP A 54 -4.32 5.37 5.51
N ARG A 55 -4.22 6.70 5.42
CA ARG A 55 -3.31 7.50 6.23
C ARG A 55 -3.77 7.29 7.64
N ARG A 56 -3.04 6.42 8.35
CA ARG A 56 -3.24 6.20 9.77
C ARG A 56 -3.23 7.55 10.45
N VAL A 57 -4.40 7.96 10.93
CA VAL A 57 -4.52 9.20 11.67
C VAL A 57 -3.69 9.09 12.94
N SER A 58 -2.83 10.07 13.16
CA SER A 58 -2.12 10.19 14.43
C SER A 58 -3.15 10.24 15.56
N PRO A 59 -2.91 9.56 16.71
CA PRO A 59 -3.78 9.71 17.86
C PRO A 59 -3.96 11.18 18.21
N ILE A 60 -5.21 11.64 18.31
CA ILE A 60 -5.53 13.03 18.67
C ILE A 60 -5.07 13.33 20.11
N LYS A 61 -5.04 12.31 20.96
CA LYS A 61 -4.63 12.42 22.36
C LYS A 61 -3.11 12.33 22.48
N VAL A 62 -2.55 13.15 23.36
CA VAL A 62 -1.13 13.07 23.72
C VAL A 62 -0.92 11.82 24.57
N LEU A 63 -0.11 10.90 24.05
CA LEU A 63 0.22 9.64 24.70
C LEU A 63 1.62 9.69 25.33
N GLU A 64 1.84 8.84 26.32
CA GLU A 64 3.14 8.55 26.93
C GLU A 64 3.40 7.04 26.92
N GLN A 65 4.63 6.65 26.63
CA GLN A 65 5.05 5.26 26.64
C GLN A 65 5.37 4.83 28.07
N VAL A 66 4.81 3.70 28.51
CA VAL A 66 5.05 3.12 29.83
C VAL A 66 5.48 1.66 29.69
N GLN A 67 6.42 1.24 30.54
CA GLN A 67 6.92 -0.12 30.60
C GLN A 67 5.95 -1.01 31.39
N ILE A 68 5.47 -2.09 30.77
CA ILE A 68 4.52 -3.04 31.38
C ILE A 68 5.16 -4.37 31.78
N GLY A 69 6.29 -4.75 31.19
CA GLY A 69 6.98 -6.00 31.55
C GLY A 69 8.44 -5.82 31.97
N GLU A 70 9.21 -6.90 31.99
CA GLU A 70 10.63 -6.88 32.40
C GLU A 70 11.55 -6.37 31.29
N GLU A 71 11.26 -6.74 30.04
CA GLU A 71 12.11 -6.43 28.90
C GLU A 71 11.82 -5.03 28.32
N PRO A 72 12.82 -4.22 27.94
CA PRO A 72 12.64 -2.82 27.51
C PRO A 72 11.65 -2.58 26.35
N HIS A 73 11.37 -3.60 25.56
CA HIS A 73 10.43 -3.52 24.43
C HIS A 73 8.97 -3.76 24.84
N GLN A 74 8.73 -4.29 26.06
CA GLN A 74 7.40 -4.55 26.60
C GLN A 74 6.77 -3.26 27.14
N THR A 75 6.41 -2.37 26.22
CA THR A 75 5.85 -1.06 26.51
C THR A 75 4.46 -0.89 25.90
N THR A 76 3.66 0.01 26.48
CA THR A 76 2.37 0.43 25.92
C THR A 76 2.22 1.95 26.01
N ASN A 77 1.31 2.52 25.23
CA ASN A 77 1.03 3.95 25.22
C ASN A 77 -0.23 4.26 26.03
N LEU A 78 -0.12 5.10 27.05
CA LEU A 78 -1.23 5.59 27.85
C LEU A 78 -1.48 7.08 27.60
N GLY A 79 -2.72 7.53 27.75
CA GLY A 79 -3.05 8.96 27.60
C GLY A 79 -2.49 9.79 28.76
N LYS A 80 -1.80 10.91 28.47
CA LYS A 80 -1.26 11.81 29.50
C LYS A 80 -2.32 12.49 30.37
N THR A 81 -3.55 12.56 29.88
CA THR A 81 -4.68 13.18 30.60
C THR A 81 -5.34 12.24 31.60
N LEU A 82 -4.84 11.00 31.77
CA LEU A 82 -5.38 10.05 32.74
C LEU A 82 -5.13 10.53 34.17
N LEU A 83 -6.13 10.32 35.04
CA LEU A 83 -5.95 10.58 36.47
C LEU A 83 -4.91 9.60 37.04
N PRO A 84 -4.05 10.03 37.99
CA PRO A 84 -3.05 9.15 38.59
C PRO A 84 -3.63 7.84 39.15
N ALA A 85 -4.83 7.90 39.75
CA ALA A 85 -5.52 6.73 40.28
C ALA A 85 -6.01 5.74 39.19
N GLU A 86 -6.39 6.24 38.02
CA GLU A 86 -6.78 5.41 36.87
C GLU A 86 -5.55 4.79 36.22
N LYS A 87 -4.50 5.59 36.02
CA LYS A 87 -3.20 5.10 35.51
C LYS A 87 -2.67 3.98 36.40
N ALA A 88 -2.69 4.15 37.73
CA ALA A 88 -2.25 3.12 38.67
C ALA A 88 -3.09 1.83 38.59
N ARG A 89 -4.42 1.95 38.44
CA ARG A 89 -5.32 0.79 38.25
C ARG A 89 -5.00 0.04 36.95
N ILE A 90 -4.80 0.76 35.85
CA ILE A 90 -4.44 0.17 34.56
C ILE A 90 -3.08 -0.52 34.65
N MET A 91 -2.07 0.14 35.23
CA MET A 91 -0.74 -0.45 35.40
C MET A 91 -0.75 -1.71 36.25
N LYS A 92 -1.63 -1.82 37.25
CA LYS A 92 -1.79 -3.03 38.06
C LYS A 92 -2.38 -4.20 37.28
N ILE A 93 -3.16 -3.94 36.23
CA ILE A 93 -3.75 -4.99 35.37
C ILE A 93 -2.77 -5.42 34.28
N LEU A 94 -1.95 -4.47 33.78
CA LEU A 94 -1.05 -4.70 32.66
C LEU A 94 0.33 -5.24 33.05
N LYS A 95 0.72 -5.10 34.33
CA LYS A 95 1.89 -5.76 34.92
C LYS A 95 1.52 -7.14 35.42
#